data_AF-A0A5C6LNM4-F1
#
_entry.id   AF-A0A5C6LNM4-F1
#
_cell.length_a   1.000
_cell.length_b   1.000
_cell.length_c   1.000
_cell.angle_alpha   90.00
_cell.angle_beta   90.00
_cell.angle_gamma   90.00
#
_symmetry.space_group_name_H-M   'P 1'
#
loop_
_entity.id
_entity.type
_entity.pdbx_description
1 polymer ?
#
loop_
_entity_poly.entity_id
_entity_poly.type
_entity_poly.pdbx_seq_one_letter_code
_entity_poly.pdbx_strand_id
1 'polypeptide(L)'
;MLKFTWTSVLSLFAAFTAFAQTNIAPQATASTSYVSSWETITALNDNYTPANSNDKSHGAYGNWNNPNSIQWVQYDWSQAFSVTSVQIYWFDDAGGVLTPTTAYLESWNGTAWVNLGNIPLQKDAFNTLNFTATSTSRLRVSMRNTSQSTGLLEWRVTGIPVSTGGNGYAYTWTVYSPTISYDFRSEYPNLPTPSQILNDCPQVVGTQSSDWWTFRWGPKKKSVVTAAAITPMLARLNKDFRYFRDTMGWPADIRARNGYKSAVYLYGSGLCTDNADSTALGGWQSAVYYNGQNWPIILASYYPVYAFDPAYTGSDAAYQQSAMTHEGIHAMLADLPGVKNAAWFHEGGNVWFQQTADAKRSGNFSSLGFLNGTDFIAPFMPIECYSGWLQDGSFGGPAAEG
;
A
#
# COMPACT_ATOMS: atom_id res chain seq x y z
N MET A 1 49.88 15.63 25.23
CA MET A 1 48.99 14.45 25.15
C MET A 1 47.90 14.74 24.12
N LEU A 2 47.99 14.13 22.93
CA LEU A 2 46.98 14.19 21.88
C LEU A 2 45.71 13.46 22.34
N LYS A 3 44.53 14.05 22.13
CA LYS A 3 43.26 13.31 22.05
C LYS A 3 42.62 13.62 20.69
N PHE A 4 42.66 12.62 19.81
CA PHE A 4 41.98 12.59 18.53
C PHE A 4 40.46 12.61 18.74
N THR A 5 39.77 13.57 18.13
CA THR A 5 38.32 13.53 17.93
C THR A 5 38.02 12.68 16.69
N TRP A 6 37.38 11.54 16.88
CA TRP A 6 36.80 10.75 15.78
C TRP A 6 35.49 11.38 15.35
N THR A 7 35.47 11.99 14.17
CA THR A 7 34.24 12.37 13.47
C THR A 7 33.79 11.15 12.67
N SER A 8 32.76 10.44 13.15
CA SER A 8 32.14 9.35 12.40
C SER A 8 31.39 9.93 11.19
N VAL A 9 31.92 9.71 9.99
CA VAL A 9 31.19 9.94 8.74
C VAL A 9 30.15 8.83 8.61
N LEU A 10 28.88 9.18 8.77
CA LEU A 10 27.76 8.27 8.55
C LEU A 10 27.53 8.13 7.04
N SER A 11 28.12 7.12 6.41
CA SER A 11 27.83 6.78 5.03
C SER A 11 26.40 6.21 4.93
N LEU A 12 25.47 7.00 4.40
CA LEU A 12 24.12 6.57 4.09
C LEU A 12 24.16 5.59 2.90
N PHE A 13 24.08 4.29 3.17
CA PHE A 13 23.78 3.31 2.13
C PHE A 13 22.27 3.32 1.88
N ALA A 14 21.83 3.99 0.81
CA ALA A 14 20.49 3.81 0.28
C ALA A 14 20.41 2.40 -0.33
N ALA A 15 19.74 1.48 0.35
CA ALA A 15 19.40 0.18 -0.22
C ALA A 15 18.30 0.39 -1.26
N PHE A 16 18.67 0.44 -2.54
CA PHE A 16 17.70 0.34 -3.63
C PHE A 16 17.13 -1.08 -3.64
N THR A 17 15.87 -1.24 -3.26
CA THR A 17 15.12 -2.47 -3.59
C THR A 17 14.88 -2.47 -5.08
N ALA A 18 15.74 -3.17 -5.83
CA ALA A 18 15.52 -3.46 -7.24
C ALA A 18 14.34 -4.43 -7.34
N PHE A 19 13.18 -3.96 -7.81
CA PHE A 19 12.15 -4.87 -8.30
C PHE A 19 12.72 -5.64 -9.49
N ALA A 20 12.57 -6.96 -9.49
CA ALA A 20 12.95 -7.77 -10.65
C ALA A 20 12.15 -7.30 -11.86
N GLN A 21 12.84 -6.90 -12.93
CA GLN A 21 12.19 -6.53 -14.17
C GLN A 21 11.55 -7.78 -14.79
N THR A 22 10.33 -7.65 -15.31
CA THR A 22 9.58 -8.74 -15.93
C THR A 22 9.05 -8.33 -17.31
N ASN A 23 8.62 -9.31 -18.11
CA ASN A 23 7.85 -9.03 -19.33
C ASN A 23 6.45 -8.52 -18.95
N ILE A 24 6.19 -7.23 -19.18
CA ILE A 24 4.92 -6.57 -18.86
C ILE A 24 3.94 -6.51 -20.04
N ALA A 25 4.34 -6.98 -21.23
CA ALA A 25 3.49 -6.96 -22.43
C ALA A 25 2.14 -7.69 -22.27
N PRO A 26 2.04 -8.84 -21.57
CA PRO A 26 0.76 -9.53 -21.37
C PRO A 26 -0.27 -8.74 -20.55
N GLN A 27 0.15 -7.66 -19.88
CA GLN A 27 -0.73 -6.78 -19.10
C GLN A 27 -1.30 -5.62 -19.95
N ALA A 28 -0.83 -5.45 -21.18
CA ALA A 28 -1.24 -4.36 -22.07
C ALA A 28 -2.48 -4.73 -22.90
N THR A 29 -3.27 -3.71 -23.24
CA THR A 29 -4.21 -3.80 -24.35
C THR A 29 -3.48 -3.41 -25.64
N ALA A 30 -3.57 -4.25 -26.67
CA ALA A 30 -2.95 -4.00 -27.97
C ALA A 30 -3.92 -3.26 -28.91
N SER A 31 -3.41 -2.28 -29.66
CA SER A 31 -4.12 -1.59 -30.74
C SER A 31 -3.20 -1.33 -31.93
N THR A 32 -3.75 -1.02 -33.10
CA THR A 32 -2.99 -0.89 -34.37
C THR A 32 -3.62 0.15 -35.29
N SER A 33 -2.81 0.71 -36.20
CA SER A 33 -3.31 1.53 -37.31
C SER A 33 -4.22 0.72 -38.24
N TYR A 34 -3.84 -0.53 -38.48
CA TYR A 34 -4.53 -1.46 -39.36
C TYR A 34 -4.05 -2.89 -39.08
N VAL A 35 -4.93 -3.88 -39.24
CA VAL A 35 -4.60 -5.32 -39.21
C VAL A 35 -5.48 -6.02 -40.24
N SER A 36 -4.89 -6.96 -41.00
CA SER A 36 -5.64 -7.76 -41.97
C SER A 36 -6.65 -8.66 -41.25
N SER A 37 -7.79 -8.93 -41.86
CA SER A 37 -8.92 -9.61 -41.20
C SER A 37 -8.65 -11.06 -40.75
N TRP A 38 -7.57 -11.68 -41.24
CA TRP A 38 -7.13 -13.03 -40.86
C TRP A 38 -5.92 -13.03 -39.92
N GLU A 39 -5.39 -11.85 -39.57
CA GLU A 39 -4.28 -11.71 -38.63
C GLU A 39 -4.82 -11.34 -37.23
N THR A 40 -4.03 -11.62 -36.21
CA THR A 40 -4.45 -11.59 -34.81
C THR A 40 -3.56 -10.66 -34.01
N ILE A 41 -4.09 -9.52 -33.58
CA ILE A 41 -3.32 -8.53 -32.81
C ILE A 41 -2.89 -9.05 -31.42
N THR A 42 -3.66 -9.98 -30.83
CA THR A 42 -3.34 -10.57 -29.52
C THR A 42 -2.15 -11.52 -29.57
N ALA A 43 -1.66 -11.91 -30.76
CA ALA A 43 -0.41 -12.66 -30.90
C ALA A 43 0.80 -11.85 -30.45
N LEU A 44 0.71 -10.51 -30.43
CA LEU A 44 1.85 -9.67 -30.05
C LEU A 44 2.28 -9.87 -28.59
N ASN A 45 1.37 -10.19 -27.68
CA ASN A 45 1.62 -10.24 -26.23
C ASN A 45 1.13 -11.53 -25.55
N ASP A 46 1.10 -12.65 -26.28
CA ASP A 46 0.75 -13.95 -25.71
C ASP A 46 1.97 -14.66 -25.06
N ASN A 47 3.14 -14.02 -25.08
CA ASN A 47 4.39 -14.48 -24.49
C ASN A 47 4.96 -15.74 -25.18
N TYR A 48 4.58 -15.96 -26.44
CA TYR A 48 5.09 -17.02 -27.28
C TYR A 48 6.55 -16.77 -27.69
N THR A 49 7.24 -17.84 -28.07
CA THR A 49 8.62 -17.79 -28.59
C THR A 49 8.61 -18.42 -29.98
N PRO A 50 8.53 -17.61 -31.05
CA PRO A 50 8.49 -18.11 -32.42
C PRO A 50 9.74 -18.89 -32.80
N ALA A 51 9.57 -19.97 -33.57
CA ALA A 51 10.68 -20.78 -34.06
C ALA A 51 11.44 -20.11 -35.23
N ASN A 52 10.74 -19.33 -36.05
CA ASN A 52 11.27 -18.56 -37.19
C ASN A 52 10.29 -17.43 -37.55
N SER A 53 10.68 -16.53 -38.45
CA SER A 53 9.88 -15.36 -38.86
C SER A 53 8.61 -15.69 -39.64
N ASN A 54 8.36 -16.95 -40.02
CA ASN A 54 7.11 -17.39 -40.65
C ASN A 54 6.29 -18.32 -39.75
N ASP A 55 6.62 -18.40 -38.46
CA ASP A 55 5.91 -19.24 -37.49
C ASP A 55 4.60 -18.58 -37.04
N LYS A 56 3.52 -18.88 -37.76
CA LYS A 56 2.17 -18.41 -37.44
C LYS A 56 1.38 -19.37 -36.54
N SER A 57 2.03 -20.32 -35.86
CA SER A 57 1.33 -21.34 -35.08
C SER A 57 0.50 -20.76 -33.91
N HIS A 58 0.86 -19.56 -33.45
CA HIS A 58 0.15 -18.77 -32.44
C HIS A 58 -0.53 -17.51 -33.01
N GLY A 59 -0.66 -17.44 -34.34
CA GLY A 59 -1.09 -16.24 -35.05
C GLY A 59 0.06 -15.29 -35.34
N ALA A 60 -0.24 -14.20 -36.04
CA ALA A 60 0.69 -13.12 -36.32
C ALA A 60 -0.09 -11.81 -36.39
N TYR A 61 0.59 -10.70 -36.14
CA TYR A 61 0.13 -9.40 -36.61
C TYR A 61 0.67 -9.15 -38.01
N GLY A 62 -0.19 -8.69 -38.92
CA GLY A 62 0.20 -8.23 -40.26
C GLY A 62 -0.75 -7.16 -40.76
N ASN A 63 -0.21 -6.19 -41.52
CA ASN A 63 -0.97 -5.03 -42.02
C ASN A 63 -1.17 -5.03 -43.54
N TRP A 64 -1.34 -6.20 -44.14
CA TRP A 64 -1.59 -6.34 -45.58
C TRP A 64 -2.92 -5.68 -46.01
N ASN A 65 -2.98 -4.85 -47.06
CA ASN A 65 -1.97 -4.54 -48.07
C ASN A 65 -1.55 -3.05 -48.06
N ASN A 66 -0.70 -2.65 -47.10
CA ASN A 66 -0.29 -1.26 -46.91
C ASN A 66 1.21 -1.02 -47.20
N PRO A 67 1.71 -1.30 -48.42
CA PRO A 67 3.13 -1.14 -48.73
C PRO A 67 3.57 0.33 -48.69
N ASN A 68 4.85 0.55 -48.44
CA ASN A 68 5.50 1.88 -48.48
C ASN A 68 4.87 2.94 -47.55
N SER A 69 4.10 2.51 -46.56
CA SER A 69 3.45 3.37 -45.56
C SER A 69 3.95 3.04 -44.17
N ILE A 70 3.96 4.04 -43.27
CA ILE A 70 4.21 3.79 -41.86
C ILE A 70 2.92 3.26 -41.25
N GLN A 71 3.02 2.07 -40.66
CA GLN A 71 1.98 1.42 -39.89
C GLN A 71 2.47 1.27 -38.45
N TRP A 72 1.56 1.20 -37.50
CA TRP A 72 1.93 1.13 -36.09
C TRP A 72 1.10 0.10 -35.33
N VAL A 73 1.75 -0.50 -34.32
CA VAL A 73 1.10 -1.24 -33.24
C VAL A 73 1.43 -0.57 -31.92
N GLN A 74 0.52 -0.66 -30.96
CA GLN A 74 0.60 0.08 -29.71
C GLN A 74 0.17 -0.81 -28.54
N TYR A 75 0.82 -0.61 -27.41
CA TYR A 75 0.39 -1.09 -26.11
C TYR A 75 -0.07 0.05 -25.22
N ASP A 76 -1.20 -0.18 -24.56
CA ASP A 76 -1.77 0.65 -23.50
C ASP A 76 -1.84 -0.15 -22.20
N TRP A 77 -1.24 0.37 -21.14
CA TRP A 77 -1.36 -0.17 -19.78
C TRP A 77 -2.32 0.68 -18.95
N SER A 78 -2.98 0.06 -17.95
CA SER A 78 -3.84 0.76 -16.98
C SER A 78 -3.07 1.66 -16.00
N GLN A 79 -1.75 1.50 -15.93
CA GLN A 79 -0.84 2.28 -15.09
C GLN A 79 0.48 2.53 -15.82
N ALA A 80 1.31 3.45 -15.31
CA ALA A 80 2.64 3.70 -15.85
C ALA A 80 3.63 2.60 -15.42
N PHE A 81 4.57 2.27 -16.31
CA PHE A 81 5.69 1.36 -16.06
C PHE A 81 7.02 2.06 -16.37
N SER A 82 8.05 1.74 -15.60
CA SER A 82 9.43 2.12 -15.90
C SER A 82 9.99 1.02 -16.80
N VAL A 83 10.11 1.33 -18.10
CA VAL A 83 10.51 0.38 -19.14
C VAL A 83 11.97 0.62 -19.51
N THR A 84 12.74 -0.46 -19.69
CA THR A 84 14.18 -0.38 -20.02
C THR A 84 14.56 -1.04 -21.35
N SER A 85 13.76 -1.99 -21.83
CA SER A 85 14.01 -2.63 -23.11
C SER A 85 12.74 -3.21 -23.73
N VAL A 86 12.80 -3.43 -25.03
CA VAL A 86 11.81 -4.21 -25.78
C VAL A 86 12.50 -5.30 -26.58
N GLN A 87 11.77 -6.39 -26.85
CA GLN A 87 12.18 -7.42 -27.81
C GLN A 87 11.07 -7.63 -28.82
N ILE A 88 11.40 -7.62 -30.11
CA ILE A 88 10.42 -7.82 -31.19
C ILE A 88 10.86 -8.97 -32.08
N TYR A 89 9.92 -9.84 -32.40
CA TYR A 89 10.10 -10.89 -33.39
C TYR A 89 9.29 -10.51 -34.64
N TRP A 90 9.98 -10.31 -35.77
CA TRP A 90 9.33 -9.88 -37.02
C TRP A 90 8.66 -11.04 -37.75
N PHE A 91 7.47 -10.79 -38.29
CA PHE A 91 6.76 -11.70 -39.19
C PHE A 91 7.18 -11.41 -40.64
N ASP A 92 7.50 -12.47 -41.38
CA ASP A 92 7.93 -12.42 -42.77
C ASP A 92 7.49 -13.72 -43.48
N ASP A 93 6.51 -13.60 -44.37
CA ASP A 93 5.94 -14.73 -45.14
C ASP A 93 6.63 -14.96 -46.49
N ALA A 94 7.74 -14.27 -46.75
CA ALA A 94 8.41 -14.18 -48.04
C ALA A 94 7.49 -13.75 -49.21
N GLY A 95 6.36 -13.12 -48.91
CA GLY A 95 5.31 -12.74 -49.84
C GLY A 95 4.77 -11.33 -49.54
N GLY A 96 3.50 -11.26 -49.10
CA GLY A 96 2.79 -9.99 -48.92
C GLY A 96 3.18 -9.23 -47.65
N VAL A 97 3.79 -9.90 -46.68
CA VAL A 97 4.24 -9.33 -45.41
C VAL A 97 5.71 -9.65 -45.21
N LEU A 98 6.54 -8.61 -45.15
CA LEU A 98 7.98 -8.73 -45.02
C LEU A 98 8.48 -8.00 -43.77
N THR A 99 9.68 -8.37 -43.33
CA THR A 99 10.44 -7.65 -42.31
C THR A 99 10.51 -6.15 -42.68
N PRO A 100 10.30 -5.21 -41.73
CA PRO A 100 10.36 -3.79 -42.04
C PRO A 100 11.72 -3.38 -42.63
N THR A 101 11.73 -2.36 -43.48
CA THR A 101 12.96 -1.65 -43.86
C THR A 101 13.25 -0.48 -42.92
N THR A 102 12.27 -0.08 -42.11
CA THR A 102 12.42 0.90 -41.04
C THR A 102 11.49 0.51 -39.89
N ALA A 103 12.01 0.49 -38.67
CA ALA A 103 11.21 0.34 -37.47
C ALA A 103 11.82 1.12 -36.30
N TYR A 104 10.99 1.78 -35.51
CA TYR A 104 11.42 2.50 -34.31
C TYR A 104 10.36 2.39 -33.21
N LEU A 105 10.83 2.53 -31.97
CA LEU A 105 9.99 2.54 -30.78
C LEU A 105 9.70 3.98 -30.36
N GLU A 106 8.48 4.23 -29.93
CA GLU A 106 8.05 5.51 -29.36
C GLU A 106 7.35 5.30 -28.01
N SER A 107 7.49 6.26 -27.11
CA SER A 107 6.73 6.33 -25.85
C SER A 107 5.83 7.55 -25.81
N TRP A 108 4.64 7.43 -25.22
CA TRP A 108 3.77 8.56 -24.94
C TRP A 108 4.22 9.31 -23.69
N ASN A 109 4.51 10.61 -23.81
CA ASN A 109 4.92 11.45 -22.67
C ASN A 109 3.75 12.17 -21.97
N GLY A 110 2.50 11.85 -22.34
CA GLY A 110 1.30 12.56 -21.90
C GLY A 110 0.73 13.52 -22.95
N THR A 111 1.56 14.01 -23.86
CA THR A 111 1.19 15.02 -24.88
C THR A 111 1.60 14.65 -26.31
N ALA A 112 2.70 13.91 -26.47
CA ALA A 112 3.25 13.52 -27.76
C ALA A 112 3.96 12.16 -27.69
N TRP A 113 4.15 11.56 -28.86
CA TRP A 113 5.02 10.40 -29.04
C TRP A 113 6.48 10.84 -29.14
N VAL A 114 7.35 10.24 -28.34
CA VAL A 114 8.78 10.51 -28.27
C VAL A 114 9.54 9.28 -28.75
N ASN A 115 10.42 9.44 -29.74
CA ASN A 115 11.23 8.36 -30.27
C ASN A 115 12.26 7.87 -29.24
N LEU A 116 12.28 6.56 -28.98
CA LEU A 116 13.20 5.88 -28.06
C LEU A 116 14.36 5.17 -28.76
N GLY A 117 14.31 5.01 -30.08
CA GLY A 117 15.38 4.43 -30.90
C GLY A 117 14.87 3.53 -32.03
N ASN A 118 15.78 3.21 -32.94
CA ASN A 118 15.53 2.27 -34.04
C ASN A 118 15.61 0.83 -33.54
N ILE A 119 14.67 0.00 -33.99
CA ILE A 119 14.62 -1.43 -33.63
C ILE A 119 15.43 -2.22 -34.66
N PRO A 120 16.28 -3.19 -34.24
CA PRO A 120 16.97 -4.08 -35.18
C PRO A 120 15.98 -4.90 -36.04
N LEU A 121 16.42 -5.29 -37.24
CA LEU A 121 15.56 -5.87 -38.29
C LEU A 121 16.02 -7.28 -38.71
N GLN A 122 16.60 -8.05 -37.79
CA GLN A 122 17.05 -9.42 -38.04
C GLN A 122 15.85 -10.37 -38.13
N LYS A 123 15.80 -11.20 -39.16
CA LYS A 123 14.87 -12.33 -39.26
C LYS A 123 15.27 -13.43 -38.28
N ASP A 124 14.30 -14.28 -37.95
CA ASP A 124 14.48 -15.51 -37.18
C ASP A 124 15.11 -15.30 -35.78
N ALA A 125 14.88 -14.12 -35.19
CA ALA A 125 15.42 -13.76 -33.88
C ALA A 125 14.60 -12.68 -33.19
N PHE A 126 14.72 -12.63 -31.85
CA PHE A 126 14.29 -11.48 -31.07
C PHE A 126 15.23 -10.29 -31.26
N ASN A 127 14.70 -9.21 -31.82
CA ASN A 127 15.38 -7.94 -31.99
C ASN A 127 15.24 -7.12 -30.72
N THR A 128 16.33 -6.95 -29.99
CA THR A 128 16.34 -6.25 -28.71
C THR A 128 16.75 -4.79 -28.90
N LEU A 129 15.94 -3.86 -28.39
CA LEU A 129 16.29 -2.44 -28.27
C LEU A 129 16.36 -2.09 -26.78
N ASN A 130 17.53 -1.63 -26.34
CA ASN A 130 17.76 -1.10 -24.99
C ASN A 130 17.78 0.43 -25.04
N PHE A 131 17.24 1.07 -24.02
CA PHE A 131 17.16 2.54 -23.92
C PHE A 131 17.23 2.99 -22.46
N THR A 132 17.39 4.29 -22.25
CA THR A 132 17.33 4.87 -20.90
C THR A 132 15.95 4.62 -20.31
N ALA A 133 15.90 4.16 -19.07
CA ALA A 133 14.65 3.84 -18.38
C ALA A 133 13.63 4.99 -18.54
N THR A 134 12.49 4.66 -19.14
CA THR A 134 11.45 5.63 -19.47
C THR A 134 10.15 5.25 -18.77
N SER A 135 9.56 6.20 -18.04
CA SER A 135 8.24 6.03 -17.44
C SER A 135 7.17 6.32 -18.49
N THR A 136 6.31 5.35 -18.76
CA THR A 136 5.19 5.52 -19.70
C THR A 136 4.07 4.53 -19.42
N SER A 137 2.84 4.90 -19.76
CA SER A 137 1.69 3.97 -19.84
C SER A 137 1.37 3.53 -21.25
N ARG A 138 2.12 4.00 -22.26
CA ARG A 138 1.94 3.62 -23.67
C ARG A 138 3.25 3.51 -24.44
N LEU A 139 3.36 2.48 -25.26
CA LEU A 139 4.45 2.30 -26.21
C LEU A 139 3.88 2.06 -27.60
N ARG A 140 4.61 2.47 -28.62
CA ARG A 140 4.25 2.27 -30.03
C ARG A 140 5.45 1.79 -30.81
N VAL A 141 5.26 0.76 -31.62
CA VAL A 141 6.20 0.35 -32.65
C VAL A 141 5.68 0.87 -33.98
N SER A 142 6.45 1.76 -34.58
CA SER A 142 6.17 2.33 -35.89
C SER A 142 7.09 1.68 -36.92
N MET A 143 6.52 1.16 -38.00
CA MET A 143 7.22 0.31 -38.95
C MET A 143 6.76 0.54 -40.39
N ARG A 144 7.68 0.32 -41.33
CA ARG A 144 7.43 0.40 -42.77
C ARG A 144 8.33 -0.59 -43.50
N ASN A 145 7.78 -1.20 -44.55
CA ASN A 145 8.56 -1.82 -45.61
C ASN A 145 8.29 -1.03 -46.91
N THR A 146 9.33 -0.77 -47.70
CA THR A 146 9.25 0.07 -48.91
C THR A 146 8.56 -0.61 -50.08
N SER A 147 8.42 -1.94 -50.05
CA SER A 147 7.93 -2.74 -51.17
C SER A 147 6.68 -3.56 -50.83
N GLN A 148 6.56 -4.01 -49.58
CA GLN A 148 5.46 -4.86 -49.09
C GLN A 148 4.92 -4.36 -47.74
N SER A 149 3.96 -5.08 -47.18
CA SER A 149 3.41 -4.83 -45.83
C SER A 149 4.35 -5.36 -44.74
N THR A 150 4.10 -5.06 -43.47
CA THR A 150 4.91 -5.48 -42.31
C THR A 150 4.12 -6.26 -41.28
N GLY A 151 4.81 -7.02 -40.44
CA GLY A 151 4.20 -7.82 -39.39
C GLY A 151 5.13 -8.16 -38.24
N LEU A 152 4.55 -8.63 -37.14
CA LEU A 152 5.24 -9.09 -35.93
C LEU A 152 4.61 -10.41 -35.47
N LEU A 153 5.43 -11.27 -34.88
CA LEU A 153 5.00 -12.48 -34.21
C LEU A 153 4.91 -12.31 -32.69
N GLU A 154 5.78 -11.49 -32.09
CA GLU A 154 5.81 -11.25 -30.64
C GLU A 154 6.45 -9.89 -30.35
N TRP A 155 5.96 -9.19 -29.32
CA TRP A 155 6.54 -7.98 -28.76
C TRP A 155 6.55 -8.02 -27.23
N ARG A 156 7.76 -8.16 -26.67
CA ARG A 156 8.00 -8.18 -25.23
C ARG A 156 8.49 -6.83 -24.74
N VAL A 157 8.13 -6.49 -23.51
CA VAL A 157 8.47 -5.23 -22.87
C VAL A 157 9.01 -5.51 -21.48
N THR A 158 10.26 -5.16 -21.21
CA THR A 158 10.89 -5.34 -19.90
C THR A 158 10.68 -4.09 -19.07
N GLY A 159 9.98 -4.23 -17.94
CA GLY A 159 9.73 -3.11 -17.05
C GLY A 159 9.23 -3.51 -15.67
N ILE A 160 8.99 -2.48 -14.84
CA ILE A 160 8.38 -2.60 -13.51
C ILE A 160 7.30 -1.53 -13.35
N PRO A 161 6.22 -1.79 -12.58
CA PRO A 161 5.22 -0.76 -12.28
C PRO A 161 5.89 0.49 -11.73
N VAL A 162 5.55 1.66 -12.28
CA VAL A 162 5.83 2.92 -11.59
C VAL A 162 4.80 3.02 -10.48
N SER A 163 5.27 2.91 -9.24
CA SER A 163 4.49 3.34 -8.07
C SER A 163 4.00 4.77 -8.34
N THR A 164 2.71 4.95 -8.55
CA THR A 164 2.05 6.27 -8.62
C THR A 164 1.97 6.96 -7.27
N GLY A 165 2.54 6.34 -6.22
CA GLY A 165 2.97 7.09 -5.07
C GLY A 165 4.07 8.05 -5.51
N GLY A 166 3.80 9.36 -5.47
CA GLY A 166 4.78 10.38 -5.85
C GLY A 166 6.07 10.18 -5.06
N ASN A 167 7.25 10.27 -5.69
CA ASN A 167 8.54 10.26 -5.01
C ASN A 167 8.64 11.45 -4.05
N GLY A 168 7.93 11.38 -2.93
CA GLY A 168 7.96 12.35 -1.86
C GLY A 168 9.20 12.07 -1.05
N TYR A 169 10.21 12.90 -1.22
CA TYR A 169 11.09 13.17 -0.09
C TYR A 169 10.26 13.84 1.01
N ALA A 170 10.58 13.59 2.27
CA ALA A 170 9.94 14.32 3.37
C ALA A 170 10.01 15.82 3.08
N TYR A 171 8.86 16.45 2.90
CA TYR A 171 8.80 17.89 2.67
C TYR A 171 9.28 18.59 3.94
N THR A 172 10.38 19.34 3.82
CA THR A 172 10.86 20.15 4.94
C THR A 172 10.06 21.44 4.94
N TRP A 173 9.03 21.48 5.79
CA TRP A 173 8.28 22.70 6.04
C TRP A 173 9.23 23.81 6.53
N THR A 174 8.96 25.05 6.11
CA THR A 174 9.62 26.21 6.72
C THR A 174 9.38 26.19 8.23
N VAL A 175 10.37 26.64 9.01
CA VAL A 175 10.28 26.63 10.47
C VAL A 175 9.14 27.57 10.89
N TYR A 176 8.03 26.98 11.35
CA TYR A 176 6.91 27.71 11.93
C TYR A 176 7.29 28.16 13.34
N SER A 177 7.02 29.44 13.68
CA SER A 177 7.17 29.96 15.03
C SER A 177 5.83 30.53 15.52
N PRO A 178 5.29 30.07 16.66
CA PRO A 178 5.85 29.02 17.50
C PRO A 178 5.78 27.64 16.83
N THR A 179 6.78 26.79 17.04
CA THR A 179 6.68 25.38 16.70
C THR A 179 5.65 24.74 17.64
N ILE A 180 4.51 24.32 17.10
CA ILE A 180 3.63 23.36 17.79
C ILE A 180 4.26 21.98 17.62
N SER A 181 5.41 21.76 18.27
CA SER A 181 6.07 20.46 18.36
C SER A 181 6.07 20.08 19.83
N TYR A 182 5.26 19.08 20.17
CA TYR A 182 5.12 18.59 21.52
C TYR A 182 5.63 17.15 21.60
N ASP A 183 6.51 16.90 22.56
CA ASP A 183 7.12 15.58 22.78
C ASP A 183 6.70 15.07 24.16
N PHE A 184 5.80 14.09 24.19
CA PHE A 184 5.26 13.52 25.43
C PHE A 184 6.33 12.81 26.26
N ARG A 185 7.51 12.52 25.70
CA ARG A 185 8.65 12.04 26.49
C ARG A 185 9.14 13.08 27.49
N SER A 186 8.84 14.37 27.29
CA SER A 186 9.13 15.41 28.28
C SER A 186 8.24 15.33 29.52
N GLU A 187 6.99 14.87 29.38
CA GLU A 187 6.08 14.62 30.51
C GLU A 187 6.41 13.31 31.23
N TYR A 188 6.84 12.29 30.47
CA TYR A 188 7.09 10.94 30.96
C TYR A 188 8.52 10.44 30.65
N PRO A 189 9.59 11.13 31.11
CA PRO A 189 10.96 10.86 30.67
C PRO A 189 11.52 9.49 31.09
N ASN A 190 10.92 8.86 32.11
CA ASN A 190 11.35 7.56 32.64
C ASN A 190 10.15 6.62 32.84
N LEU A 191 9.18 6.62 31.91
CA LEU A 191 8.00 5.77 32.04
C LEU A 191 8.39 4.28 32.06
N PRO A 192 8.20 3.56 33.19
CA PRO A 192 8.57 2.16 33.27
C PRO A 192 7.60 1.31 32.45
N THR A 193 8.07 0.15 31.98
CA THR A 193 7.18 -0.87 31.42
C THR A 193 6.11 -1.25 32.46
N PRO A 194 4.82 -1.23 32.11
CA PRO A 194 3.75 -1.56 33.05
C PRO A 194 3.81 -3.03 33.47
N SER A 195 3.79 -3.27 34.77
CA SER A 195 3.88 -4.61 35.36
C SER A 195 2.51 -5.17 35.78
N GLN A 196 1.52 -4.31 36.01
CA GLN A 196 0.22 -4.71 36.56
C GLN A 196 -0.82 -4.95 35.47
N ILE A 197 -1.82 -5.78 35.76
CA ILE A 197 -3.01 -5.97 34.93
C ILE A 197 -4.18 -5.46 35.74
N LEU A 198 -4.96 -4.53 35.20
CA LEU A 198 -6.10 -3.94 35.91
C LEU A 198 -7.22 -4.99 36.02
N ASN A 199 -7.72 -5.25 37.24
CA ASN A 199 -8.81 -6.20 37.45
C ASN A 199 -10.19 -5.51 37.36
N ASP A 200 -10.52 -5.03 36.17
CA ASP A 200 -11.67 -4.19 35.85
C ASP A 200 -12.90 -4.95 35.31
N CYS A 201 -12.79 -6.26 35.08
CA CYS A 201 -13.84 -7.07 34.48
C CYS A 201 -13.91 -8.46 35.14
N PRO A 202 -14.87 -8.70 36.05
CA PRO A 202 -14.96 -9.94 36.84
C PRO A 202 -15.12 -11.22 36.01
N GLN A 203 -15.68 -11.11 34.80
CA GLN A 203 -15.96 -12.23 33.90
C GLN A 203 -14.70 -12.74 33.16
N VAL A 204 -13.54 -12.09 33.34
CA VAL A 204 -12.30 -12.56 32.71
C VAL A 204 -11.89 -13.89 33.32
N VAL A 205 -11.80 -14.92 32.48
CA VAL A 205 -11.38 -16.27 32.88
C VAL A 205 -9.99 -16.63 32.38
N GLY A 206 -9.43 -15.84 31.46
CA GLY A 206 -8.09 -16.07 30.97
C GLY A 206 -7.44 -14.82 30.43
N THR A 207 -6.10 -14.82 30.48
CA THR A 207 -5.28 -13.69 30.10
C THR A 207 -3.94 -14.19 29.57
N GLN A 208 -3.43 -13.54 28.52
CA GLN A 208 -2.08 -13.74 28.01
C GLN A 208 -1.45 -12.36 27.85
N SER A 209 -0.24 -12.17 28.37
CA SER A 209 0.43 -10.85 28.38
C SER A 209 1.82 -10.93 27.79
N SER A 210 2.26 -9.83 27.21
CA SER A 210 3.64 -9.66 26.73
C SER A 210 4.01 -8.18 26.81
N ASP A 211 5.12 -7.88 27.49
CA ASP A 211 5.69 -6.54 27.64
C ASP A 211 4.62 -5.48 28.03
N TRP A 212 4.26 -4.53 27.18
CA TRP A 212 3.30 -3.46 27.52
C TRP A 212 1.83 -3.89 27.43
N TRP A 213 1.53 -5.02 26.78
CA TRP A 213 0.16 -5.38 26.38
C TRP A 213 -0.35 -6.66 27.05
N THR A 214 -1.67 -6.72 27.24
CA THR A 214 -2.40 -7.89 27.72
C THR A 214 -3.62 -8.19 26.84
N PHE A 215 -3.89 -9.46 26.59
CA PHE A 215 -5.07 -9.95 25.91
C PHE A 215 -5.94 -10.74 26.90
N ARG A 216 -7.22 -10.40 27.00
CA ARG A 216 -8.15 -10.93 28.01
C ARG A 216 -9.41 -11.49 27.37
N TRP A 217 -9.91 -12.61 27.88
CA TRP A 217 -11.12 -13.27 27.37
C TRP A 217 -12.02 -13.82 28.48
N GLY A 218 -13.30 -13.90 28.17
CA GLY A 218 -14.33 -14.48 29.02
C GLY A 218 -14.58 -15.97 28.71
N PRO A 219 -15.58 -16.59 29.38
CA PRO A 219 -15.83 -18.03 29.32
C PRO A 219 -16.24 -18.56 27.94
N LYS A 220 -16.71 -17.69 27.04
CA LYS A 220 -17.18 -18.06 25.69
C LYS A 220 -16.12 -17.79 24.62
N LYS A 221 -14.82 -17.84 24.97
CA LYS A 221 -13.74 -17.67 23.98
C LYS A 221 -13.89 -18.68 22.83
N LYS A 222 -13.92 -18.18 21.60
CA LYS A 222 -13.94 -19.02 20.39
C LYS A 222 -12.65 -19.83 20.27
N SER A 223 -12.76 -21.11 19.91
CA SER A 223 -11.65 -22.07 19.89
C SER A 223 -10.47 -21.69 19.00
N VAL A 224 -10.72 -20.97 17.90
CA VAL A 224 -9.68 -20.47 16.98
C VAL A 224 -8.79 -19.40 17.59
N VAL A 225 -9.19 -18.80 18.72
CA VAL A 225 -8.38 -17.82 19.45
C VAL A 225 -7.41 -18.57 20.38
N THR A 226 -6.27 -18.94 19.82
CA THR A 226 -5.20 -19.70 20.48
C THR A 226 -3.98 -18.81 20.79
N ALA A 227 -3.01 -19.37 21.52
CA ALA A 227 -1.73 -18.69 21.73
C ALA A 227 -0.97 -18.42 20.41
N ALA A 228 -1.20 -19.21 19.36
CA ALA A 228 -0.59 -19.01 18.04
C ALA A 228 -1.12 -17.75 17.35
N ALA A 229 -2.35 -17.33 17.66
CA ALA A 229 -2.91 -16.04 17.25
C ALA A 229 -2.50 -14.89 18.19
N ILE A 230 -2.64 -15.10 19.50
CA ILE A 230 -2.46 -14.02 20.50
C ILE A 230 -1.00 -13.55 20.58
N THR A 231 -0.04 -14.47 20.53
CA THR A 231 1.39 -14.14 20.68
C THR A 231 1.88 -13.16 19.60
N PRO A 232 1.72 -13.45 18.29
CA PRO A 232 2.11 -12.51 17.23
C PRO A 232 1.33 -11.20 17.26
N MET A 233 0.05 -11.21 17.67
CA MET A 233 -0.72 -9.98 17.86
C MET A 233 -0.11 -9.07 18.93
N LEU A 234 0.19 -9.62 20.12
CA LEU A 234 0.85 -8.85 21.17
C LEU A 234 2.26 -8.40 20.77
N ALA A 235 3.01 -9.21 20.00
CA ALA A 235 4.31 -8.82 19.49
C ALA A 235 4.21 -7.63 18.53
N ARG A 236 3.19 -7.61 17.65
CA ARG A 236 2.91 -6.50 16.74
C ARG A 236 2.56 -5.21 17.50
N LEU A 237 1.64 -5.29 18.45
CA LEU A 237 1.26 -4.14 19.28
C LEU A 237 2.45 -3.58 20.07
N ASN A 238 3.26 -4.45 20.69
CA ASN A 238 4.47 -3.99 21.37
C ASN A 238 5.45 -3.30 20.42
N LYS A 239 5.67 -3.85 19.21
CA LYS A 239 6.55 -3.25 18.20
C LYS A 239 6.06 -1.86 17.76
N ASP A 240 4.78 -1.74 17.45
CA ASP A 240 4.21 -0.51 16.90
C ASP A 240 4.14 0.59 17.97
N PHE A 241 3.63 0.28 19.16
CA PHE A 241 3.48 1.27 20.24
C PHE A 241 4.82 1.65 20.88
N ARG A 242 5.82 0.77 20.85
CA ARG A 242 7.21 1.15 21.17
C ARG A 242 7.72 2.20 20.18
N TYR A 243 7.46 2.04 18.89
CA TYR A 243 7.89 3.02 17.89
C TYR A 243 7.19 4.38 18.07
N PHE A 244 5.88 4.36 18.34
CA PHE A 244 5.09 5.56 18.61
C PHE A 244 5.66 6.35 19.80
N ARG A 245 5.96 5.65 20.89
CA ARG A 245 6.50 6.26 22.10
C ARG A 245 7.96 6.68 21.97
N ASP A 246 8.83 5.72 21.65
CA ASP A 246 10.28 5.91 21.76
C ASP A 246 10.84 6.73 20.58
N THR A 247 10.24 6.62 19.40
CA THR A 247 10.72 7.28 18.17
C THR A 247 9.89 8.52 17.81
N MET A 248 8.56 8.40 17.81
CA MET A 248 7.69 9.50 17.38
C MET A 248 7.32 10.48 18.50
N GLY A 249 7.64 10.15 19.77
CA GLY A 249 7.41 11.04 20.91
C GLY A 249 5.96 11.11 21.39
N TRP A 250 5.12 10.13 21.04
CA TRP A 250 3.73 10.05 21.48
C TRP A 250 3.60 9.34 22.85
N PRO A 251 2.53 9.59 23.63
CA PRO A 251 2.40 8.98 24.94
C PRO A 251 2.00 7.51 24.80
N ALA A 252 2.27 6.70 25.84
CA ALA A 252 1.55 5.44 26.00
C ALA A 252 0.08 5.73 26.39
N ASP A 253 -0.86 4.80 26.24
CA ASP A 253 -2.24 5.01 26.68
C ASP A 253 -2.37 5.16 28.21
N ILE A 254 -3.50 5.65 28.69
CA ILE A 254 -3.72 5.92 30.12
C ILE A 254 -3.51 4.69 31.03
N ARG A 255 -3.76 3.44 30.58
CA ARG A 255 -3.46 2.25 31.40
C ARG A 255 -1.97 2.18 31.67
N ALA A 256 -1.18 2.23 30.60
CA ALA A 256 0.27 2.14 30.66
C ALA A 256 0.90 3.28 31.47
N ARG A 257 0.38 4.51 31.33
CA ARG A 257 0.84 5.66 32.13
C ARG A 257 0.54 5.52 33.62
N ASN A 258 -0.43 4.68 33.98
CA ASN A 258 -0.77 4.34 35.37
C ASN A 258 -0.19 2.98 35.83
N GLY A 259 0.77 2.41 35.09
CA GLY A 259 1.45 1.16 35.46
C GLY A 259 0.71 -0.13 35.12
N TYR A 260 -0.46 -0.01 34.47
CA TYR A 260 -1.24 -1.15 33.98
C TYR A 260 -0.95 -1.45 32.52
N LYS A 261 -0.92 -2.72 32.14
CA LYS A 261 -0.75 -3.10 30.73
C LYS A 261 -1.91 -2.57 29.89
N SER A 262 -1.59 -2.02 28.73
CA SER A 262 -2.54 -1.72 27.64
C SER A 262 -3.29 -3.00 27.29
N ALA A 263 -4.58 -2.92 26.95
CA ALA A 263 -5.41 -4.11 26.97
C ALA A 263 -6.28 -4.31 25.72
N VAL A 264 -6.34 -5.57 25.29
CA VAL A 264 -7.24 -6.09 24.26
C VAL A 264 -8.23 -7.04 24.92
N TYR A 265 -9.52 -6.84 24.70
CA TYR A 265 -10.60 -7.69 25.20
C TYR A 265 -11.25 -8.41 24.02
N LEU A 266 -11.53 -9.70 24.19
CA LEU A 266 -12.19 -10.50 23.17
C LEU A 266 -13.71 -10.27 23.18
N TYR A 267 -14.19 -9.56 22.16
CA TYR A 267 -15.62 -9.32 21.93
C TYR A 267 -16.38 -10.64 21.73
N GLY A 268 -17.58 -10.73 22.31
CA GLY A 268 -18.42 -11.92 22.24
C GLY A 268 -17.95 -13.09 23.13
N SER A 269 -16.88 -12.91 23.92
CA SER A 269 -16.39 -13.96 24.81
C SER A 269 -17.10 -14.02 26.18
N GLY A 270 -18.17 -13.24 26.38
CA GLY A 270 -18.92 -13.18 27.63
C GLY A 270 -18.25 -12.33 28.70
N LEU A 271 -17.63 -11.22 28.28
CA LEU A 271 -17.02 -10.23 29.17
C LEU A 271 -18.04 -9.16 29.57
N CYS A 272 -17.70 -8.33 30.56
CA CYS A 272 -18.47 -7.14 30.94
C CYS A 272 -18.57 -6.06 29.84
N THR A 273 -17.83 -6.22 28.75
CA THR A 273 -17.71 -5.25 27.65
C THR A 273 -18.87 -5.28 26.66
N ASP A 274 -19.60 -6.39 26.59
CA ASP A 274 -20.61 -6.64 25.57
C ASP A 274 -21.51 -7.83 25.91
N ASN A 275 -22.62 -7.98 25.17
CA ASN A 275 -23.53 -9.12 25.25
C ASN A 275 -23.53 -9.95 23.95
N ALA A 276 -22.48 -9.87 23.14
CA ALA A 276 -22.46 -10.48 21.82
C ALA A 276 -22.16 -11.99 21.88
N ASP A 277 -22.46 -12.68 20.77
CA ASP A 277 -22.06 -14.07 20.59
C ASP A 277 -20.59 -14.20 20.17
N SER A 278 -19.95 -15.33 20.51
CA SER A 278 -18.55 -15.62 20.16
C SER A 278 -18.26 -15.67 18.66
N THR A 279 -19.30 -15.75 17.81
CA THR A 279 -19.23 -15.70 16.35
C THR A 279 -19.42 -14.30 15.76
N ALA A 280 -19.77 -13.31 16.58
CA ALA A 280 -19.92 -11.94 16.12
C ALA A 280 -18.58 -11.39 15.57
N LEU A 281 -18.68 -10.51 14.59
CA LEU A 281 -17.55 -9.92 13.90
C LEU A 281 -17.37 -8.44 14.30
N GLY A 282 -16.18 -7.92 14.04
CA GLY A 282 -15.84 -6.52 14.24
C GLY A 282 -14.67 -6.31 15.20
N GLY A 283 -14.14 -5.10 15.17
CA GLY A 283 -13.14 -4.60 16.11
C GLY A 283 -13.22 -3.08 16.15
N TRP A 284 -13.14 -2.51 17.35
CA TRP A 284 -13.17 -1.08 17.58
C TRP A 284 -12.50 -0.74 18.91
N GLN A 285 -12.17 0.52 19.12
CA GLN A 285 -11.83 1.03 20.44
C GLN A 285 -13.09 1.13 21.31
N SER A 286 -13.02 0.56 22.51
CA SER A 286 -14.04 0.65 23.55
C SER A 286 -13.41 1.07 24.87
N ALA A 287 -14.18 1.13 25.95
CA ALA A 287 -13.66 1.38 27.28
C ALA A 287 -14.31 0.47 28.33
N VAL A 288 -13.55 0.11 29.36
CA VAL A 288 -14.08 -0.50 30.58
C VAL A 288 -14.17 0.58 31.64
N TYR A 289 -15.37 0.87 32.14
CA TYR A 289 -15.54 1.76 33.27
C TYR A 289 -15.22 1.03 34.57
N TYR A 290 -14.25 1.53 35.32
CA TYR A 290 -13.80 0.94 36.57
C TYR A 290 -13.28 2.01 37.54
N ASN A 291 -13.74 1.95 38.79
CA ASN A 291 -13.37 2.88 39.88
C ASN A 291 -13.44 4.37 39.49
N GLY A 292 -14.53 4.80 38.84
CA GLY A 292 -14.73 6.21 38.49
C GLY A 292 -14.04 6.65 37.20
N GLN A 293 -13.38 5.75 36.48
CA GLN A 293 -12.58 6.08 35.30
C GLN A 293 -12.92 5.14 34.13
N ASN A 294 -13.03 5.73 32.94
CA ASN A 294 -13.04 4.97 31.69
C ASN A 294 -11.62 4.59 31.33
N TRP A 295 -11.39 3.29 31.11
CA TRP A 295 -10.11 2.75 30.67
C TRP A 295 -10.24 2.26 29.23
N PRO A 296 -9.73 3.02 28.25
CA PRO A 296 -9.74 2.61 26.85
C PRO A 296 -9.12 1.22 26.66
N ILE A 297 -9.69 0.47 25.72
CA ILE A 297 -9.30 -0.88 25.33
C ILE A 297 -9.48 -1.05 23.83
N ILE A 298 -8.77 -2.01 23.27
CA ILE A 298 -9.17 -2.60 21.98
C ILE A 298 -10.22 -3.67 22.28
N LEU A 299 -11.40 -3.56 21.69
CA LEU A 299 -12.44 -4.60 21.75
C LEU A 299 -12.53 -5.26 20.38
N ALA A 300 -12.01 -6.48 20.28
CA ALA A 300 -11.86 -7.17 19.00
C ALA A 300 -12.51 -8.54 19.02
N SER A 301 -13.21 -8.90 17.95
CA SER A 301 -13.79 -10.24 17.83
C SER A 301 -12.72 -11.29 17.53
N TYR A 302 -13.14 -12.56 17.47
CA TYR A 302 -12.22 -13.67 17.17
C TYR A 302 -11.49 -13.49 15.83
N TYR A 303 -12.09 -12.80 14.86
CA TYR A 303 -11.64 -12.80 13.46
C TYR A 303 -10.34 -12.00 13.28
N PRO A 304 -10.25 -10.72 13.67
CA PRO A 304 -9.00 -9.97 13.58
C PRO A 304 -7.89 -10.55 14.47
N VAL A 305 -8.24 -11.22 15.57
CA VAL A 305 -7.26 -11.94 16.40
C VAL A 305 -6.74 -13.18 15.66
N TYR A 306 -7.63 -14.00 15.10
CA TYR A 306 -7.27 -15.21 14.34
C TYR A 306 -6.44 -14.90 13.10
N ALA A 307 -6.57 -13.70 12.51
CA ALA A 307 -5.75 -13.25 11.38
C ALA A 307 -4.23 -13.17 11.68
N PHE A 308 -3.82 -13.27 12.94
CA PHE A 308 -2.41 -13.39 13.34
C PHE A 308 -1.92 -14.84 13.44
N ASP A 309 -2.83 -15.82 13.42
CA ASP A 309 -2.47 -17.24 13.48
C ASP A 309 -1.77 -17.66 12.17
N PRO A 310 -0.64 -18.38 12.22
CA PRO A 310 0.00 -18.90 11.01
C PRO A 310 -0.89 -19.83 10.17
N ALA A 311 -1.94 -20.41 10.76
CA ALA A 311 -2.94 -21.21 10.04
C ALA A 311 -4.03 -20.38 9.34
N TYR A 312 -4.03 -19.05 9.51
CA TYR A 312 -4.98 -18.17 8.84
C TYR A 312 -4.70 -18.13 7.33
N THR A 313 -5.73 -18.42 6.53
CA THR A 313 -5.63 -18.48 5.06
C THR A 313 -6.37 -17.34 4.34
N GLY A 314 -6.98 -16.42 5.08
CA GLY A 314 -7.68 -15.27 4.49
C GLY A 314 -6.70 -14.30 3.83
N SER A 315 -7.06 -13.78 2.66
CA SER A 315 -6.24 -12.82 1.91
C SER A 315 -6.15 -11.45 2.57
N ASP A 316 -7.02 -11.17 3.55
CA ASP A 316 -7.12 -9.91 4.29
C ASP A 316 -6.31 -9.90 5.61
N ALA A 317 -5.43 -10.89 5.83
CA ALA A 317 -4.66 -10.99 7.07
C ALA A 317 -3.95 -9.66 7.43
N ALA A 318 -3.26 -9.06 6.46
CA ALA A 318 -2.55 -7.80 6.64
C ALA A 318 -3.50 -6.64 7.00
N TYR A 319 -4.71 -6.63 6.44
CA TYR A 319 -5.76 -5.64 6.74
C TYR A 319 -6.19 -5.77 8.20
N GLN A 320 -6.54 -6.99 8.64
CA GLN A 320 -7.00 -7.26 10.00
C GLN A 320 -5.91 -6.95 11.05
N GLN A 321 -4.67 -7.31 10.76
CA GLN A 321 -3.54 -7.04 11.66
C GLN A 321 -3.26 -5.54 11.79
N SER A 322 -3.43 -4.78 10.71
CA SER A 322 -3.26 -3.32 10.72
C SER A 322 -4.40 -2.62 11.44
N ALA A 323 -5.63 -3.11 11.30
CA ALA A 323 -6.79 -2.63 12.06
C ALA A 323 -6.59 -2.76 13.58
N MET A 324 -5.99 -3.86 14.06
CA MET A 324 -5.67 -3.98 15.50
C MET A 324 -4.71 -2.89 16.01
N THR A 325 -3.80 -2.42 15.15
CA THR A 325 -2.91 -1.30 15.52
C THR A 325 -3.70 0.02 15.53
N HIS A 326 -4.58 0.23 14.54
CA HIS A 326 -5.48 1.38 14.46
C HIS A 326 -6.33 1.53 15.73
N GLU A 327 -6.96 0.46 16.20
CA GLU A 327 -7.76 0.50 17.43
C GLU A 327 -6.92 0.79 18.69
N GLY A 328 -5.64 0.40 18.69
CA GLY A 328 -4.73 0.77 19.76
C GLY A 328 -4.42 2.27 19.74
N ILE A 329 -4.32 2.89 18.55
CA ILE A 329 -4.05 4.33 18.41
C ILE A 329 -5.24 5.09 18.95
N HIS A 330 -6.46 4.68 18.60
CA HIS A 330 -7.68 5.17 19.23
C HIS A 330 -7.60 5.10 20.77
N ALA A 331 -7.23 3.94 21.33
CA ALA A 331 -7.15 3.77 22.78
C ALA A 331 -6.08 4.67 23.44
N MET A 332 -4.97 4.92 22.74
CA MET A 332 -3.91 5.83 23.17
C MET A 332 -4.35 7.29 23.15
N LEU A 333 -5.13 7.70 22.15
CA LEU A 333 -5.60 9.09 22.02
C LEU A 333 -6.81 9.41 22.90
N ALA A 334 -7.65 8.41 23.23
CA ALA A 334 -8.95 8.59 23.88
C ALA A 334 -8.96 9.37 25.20
N ASP A 335 -7.82 9.53 25.88
CA ASP A 335 -7.73 10.26 27.15
C ASP A 335 -7.24 11.72 27.04
N LEU A 336 -6.74 12.13 25.87
CA LEU A 336 -6.14 13.44 25.69
C LEU A 336 -7.19 14.59 25.79
N PRO A 337 -6.81 15.78 26.27
CA PRO A 337 -7.77 16.85 26.57
C PRO A 337 -8.52 17.43 25.34
N GLY A 338 -8.07 17.16 24.11
CA GLY A 338 -8.67 17.66 22.86
C GLY A 338 -9.44 16.62 22.03
N VAL A 339 -9.55 15.38 22.51
CA VAL A 339 -10.12 14.25 21.75
C VAL A 339 -11.59 13.97 22.08
N LYS A 340 -12.14 14.63 23.09
CA LYS A 340 -13.53 14.40 23.49
C LYS A 340 -14.49 15.07 22.49
N ASN A 341 -15.52 14.35 22.07
CA ASN A 341 -16.56 14.80 21.13
C ASN A 341 -16.04 15.17 19.71
N ALA A 342 -14.94 14.55 19.28
CA ALA A 342 -14.28 14.86 18.00
C ALA A 342 -14.19 13.63 17.07
N ALA A 343 -15.29 12.89 16.89
CA ALA A 343 -15.30 11.57 16.24
C ALA A 343 -14.67 11.54 14.83
N TRP A 344 -14.94 12.55 13.98
CA TRP A 344 -14.34 12.63 12.64
C TRP A 344 -12.85 13.02 12.65
N PHE A 345 -12.45 13.85 13.62
CA PHE A 345 -11.05 14.17 13.85
C PHE A 345 -10.28 12.94 14.35
N HIS A 346 -10.94 12.00 15.03
CA HIS A 346 -10.32 10.75 15.46
C HIS A 346 -10.01 9.82 14.32
N GLU A 347 -10.99 9.45 13.50
CA GLU A 347 -10.72 8.49 12.44
C GLU A 347 -9.70 9.05 11.43
N GLY A 348 -9.79 10.33 11.07
CA GLY A 348 -8.75 11.00 10.27
C GLY A 348 -7.40 11.05 10.98
N GLY A 349 -7.36 11.53 12.22
CA GLY A 349 -6.11 11.65 12.98
C GLY A 349 -5.40 10.31 13.23
N ASN A 350 -6.15 9.22 13.40
CA ASN A 350 -5.60 7.89 13.64
C ASN A 350 -5.00 7.28 12.37
N VAL A 351 -5.68 7.40 11.24
CA VAL A 351 -5.10 6.90 9.98
C VAL A 351 -3.87 7.71 9.60
N TRP A 352 -3.93 9.04 9.76
CA TRP A 352 -2.78 9.92 9.57
C TRP A 352 -1.61 9.51 10.44
N PHE A 353 -1.88 9.22 11.71
CA PHE A 353 -0.87 8.82 12.66
C PHE A 353 -0.21 7.51 12.22
N GLN A 354 -1.01 6.49 11.90
CA GLN A 354 -0.51 5.18 11.50
C GLN A 354 0.28 5.29 10.19
N GLN A 355 -0.20 6.06 9.22
CA GLN A 355 0.51 6.33 7.97
C GLN A 355 1.83 7.03 8.22
N THR A 356 1.83 8.07 9.06
CA THR A 356 3.04 8.81 9.41
C THR A 356 4.06 7.88 10.04
N ALA A 357 3.63 6.95 10.90
CA ALA A 357 4.52 5.94 11.45
C ALA A 357 5.06 4.98 10.38
N ASP A 358 4.20 4.47 9.50
CA ASP A 358 4.60 3.54 8.43
C ASP A 358 5.54 4.20 7.42
N ALA A 359 5.27 5.43 7.03
CA ALA A 359 6.10 6.22 6.12
C ALA A 359 7.48 6.51 6.75
N LYS A 360 7.52 6.91 8.02
CA LYS A 360 8.78 7.13 8.74
C LYS A 360 9.58 5.83 8.92
N ARG A 361 8.94 4.69 9.15
CA ARG A 361 9.62 3.38 9.29
C ARG A 361 10.19 2.87 7.97
N SER A 362 9.42 2.99 6.90
CA SER A 362 9.81 2.51 5.57
C SER A 362 10.70 3.49 4.81
N GLY A 363 10.72 4.77 5.20
CA GLY A 363 11.28 5.85 4.40
C GLY A 363 10.44 6.16 3.15
N ASN A 364 9.27 5.54 3.01
CA ASN A 364 8.37 5.69 1.88
C ASN A 364 7.23 6.64 2.25
N PHE A 365 7.32 7.88 1.78
CA PHE A 365 6.25 8.89 1.85
C PHE A 365 5.44 8.96 0.56
N SER A 366 5.68 8.04 -0.36
CA SER A 366 5.05 8.00 -1.67
C SER A 366 3.71 7.30 -1.63
N SER A 367 3.56 6.28 -0.77
CA SER A 367 2.30 5.58 -0.58
C SER A 367 1.39 6.31 0.41
N LEU A 368 0.10 6.32 0.09
CA LEU A 368 -0.92 6.76 1.04
C LEU A 368 -1.08 5.80 2.21
N GLY A 369 -0.58 4.56 2.18
CA GLY A 369 -0.76 3.63 3.31
C GLY A 369 -2.23 3.23 3.54
N PHE A 370 -2.50 2.53 4.64
CA PHE A 370 -3.81 1.95 4.96
C PHE A 370 -4.80 3.00 5.52
N LEU A 371 -6.03 3.06 4.96
CA LEU A 371 -7.18 3.91 5.35
C LEU A 371 -7.06 5.44 5.16
N ASN A 372 -6.02 5.97 4.51
CA ASN A 372 -5.77 7.42 4.35
C ASN A 372 -6.65 8.15 3.32
N GLY A 373 -7.82 7.60 2.98
CA GLY A 373 -8.83 8.33 2.23
C GLY A 373 -9.35 9.54 3.02
N THR A 374 -9.42 9.42 4.36
CA THR A 374 -9.87 10.50 5.24
C THR A 374 -8.87 11.65 5.32
N ASP A 375 -7.56 11.41 5.26
CA ASP A 375 -6.53 12.46 5.23
C ASP A 375 -6.61 13.34 3.99
N PHE A 376 -7.03 12.76 2.87
CA PHE A 376 -7.27 13.50 1.64
C PHE A 376 -8.53 14.36 1.69
N ILE A 377 -9.49 14.01 2.55
CA ILE A 377 -10.79 14.67 2.65
C ILE A 377 -10.80 15.68 3.81
N ALA A 378 -10.05 15.43 4.89
CA ALA A 378 -9.99 16.25 6.09
C ALA A 378 -9.69 17.74 5.85
N PRO A 379 -8.72 18.14 4.99
CA PRO A 379 -8.49 19.56 4.71
C PRO A 379 -9.58 20.20 3.83
N PHE A 380 -10.50 19.41 3.27
CA PHE A 380 -11.60 19.87 2.41
C PHE A 380 -12.99 19.62 3.02
N MET A 381 -13.08 19.10 4.24
CA MET A 381 -14.35 19.01 4.96
C MET A 381 -14.68 20.39 5.55
N PRO A 382 -15.84 20.98 5.21
CA PRO A 382 -16.26 22.24 5.79
C PRO A 382 -16.34 22.17 7.31
N ILE A 383 -16.12 23.30 7.99
CA ILE A 383 -16.21 23.39 9.45
C ILE A 383 -17.60 22.97 9.98
N GLU A 384 -18.64 23.04 9.15
CA GLU A 384 -20.00 22.57 9.45
C GLU A 384 -20.11 21.04 9.62
N CYS A 385 -19.12 20.25 9.19
CA CYS A 385 -19.07 18.80 9.44
C CYS A 385 -18.55 18.46 10.85
N TYR A 386 -18.17 19.45 11.66
CA TYR A 386 -17.48 19.26 12.95
C TYR A 386 -18.32 19.60 14.20
N SER A 387 -19.53 20.16 14.09
CA SER A 387 -20.40 20.38 15.25
C SER A 387 -21.88 20.64 14.91
N GLY A 388 -22.78 20.03 15.68
CA GLY A 388 -24.10 20.61 16.01
C GLY A 388 -25.13 20.75 14.88
N TRP A 389 -26.34 21.17 15.27
CA TRP A 389 -27.42 21.53 14.35
C TRP A 389 -27.03 22.75 13.51
N LEU A 390 -27.29 22.67 12.21
CA LEU A 390 -27.11 23.77 11.27
C LEU A 390 -28.14 24.89 11.54
N GLN A 391 -27.86 26.12 11.08
CA GLN A 391 -28.77 27.27 11.26
C GLN A 391 -30.16 27.06 10.64
N ASP A 392 -30.29 26.10 9.72
CA ASP A 392 -31.55 25.70 9.09
C ASP A 392 -32.31 24.60 9.87
N GLY A 393 -31.75 24.13 10.99
CA GLY A 393 -32.35 23.09 11.81
C GLY A 393 -32.20 21.67 11.26
N SER A 394 -31.23 21.40 10.38
CA SER A 394 -30.86 20.03 9.96
C SER A 394 -29.63 19.48 10.72
N PHE A 395 -29.52 18.15 10.83
CA PHE A 395 -28.58 17.44 11.71
C PHE A 395 -27.21 17.21 11.05
N GLY A 396 -26.12 17.64 11.73
CA GLY A 396 -24.74 17.66 11.20
C GLY A 396 -23.83 16.47 11.53
N GLY A 397 -24.29 15.44 12.26
CA GLY A 397 -23.53 14.18 12.44
C GLY A 397 -23.53 13.57 13.86
N PRO A 398 -23.04 12.33 14.01
CA PRO A 398 -23.31 11.45 15.18
C PRO A 398 -22.70 11.87 16.53
N ALA A 399 -21.87 12.94 16.58
CA ALA A 399 -21.34 13.51 17.84
C ALA A 399 -21.87 14.94 18.11
N ALA A 400 -22.91 15.37 17.36
CA ALA A 400 -23.56 16.67 17.48
C ALA A 400 -24.72 16.71 18.49
N GLU A 401 -25.03 15.59 19.15
CA GLU A 401 -25.99 15.58 20.26
C GLU A 401 -25.24 15.91 21.55
N GLY A 402 -25.78 16.88 22.30
CA GLY A 402 -25.16 17.52 23.45
C GLY A 402 -24.92 16.64 24.67
#